data_AF-A0A0C1QW19-F1
#
_entry.id   AF-A0A0C1QW19-F1
#
_cell.length_a   1.000
_cell.length_b   1.000
_cell.length_c   1.000
_cell.angle_alpha   90.00
_cell.angle_beta   90.00
_cell.angle_gamma   90.00
#
_symmetry.space_group_name_H-M   'P 1'
#
loop_
_entity.id
_entity.type
_entity.pdbx_description
1 polymer ?
#
loop_
_entity_poly.entity_id
_entity_poly.type
_entity_poly.pdbx_seq_one_letter_code
_entity_poly.pdbx_strand_id
1 'polypeptide(L)'
;MQNADAKTAYTQPRPGTINYIKEKGYHVGRNKNKYGRREIVENTIYRYKSIICTKLRSRKWDNQDIETLLGCHTLNKMTNLGMPHSVKLT
;
A
#
# COMPACT_ATOMS: atom_id res chain seq x y z
N MET A 1 -23.59 -32.26 16.48
CA MET A 1 -22.33 -31.64 16.94
C MET A 1 -21.18 -32.32 16.20
N GLN A 2 -20.63 -31.67 15.18
CA GLN A 2 -19.27 -31.87 14.67
C GLN A 2 -19.03 -30.73 13.67
N ASN A 3 -18.37 -29.69 14.16
CA ASN A 3 -18.09 -28.45 13.44
C ASN A 3 -17.06 -28.75 12.36
N ALA A 4 -17.40 -28.47 11.10
CA ALA A 4 -16.42 -28.37 10.03
C ALA A 4 -15.52 -27.16 10.35
N ASP A 5 -14.29 -27.44 10.77
CA ASP A 5 -13.31 -26.42 11.14
C ASP A 5 -13.15 -25.38 10.02
N ALA A 6 -13.43 -24.12 10.34
CA ALA A 6 -13.21 -22.95 9.50
C ALA A 6 -11.71 -22.67 9.19
N LYS A 7 -10.84 -23.68 9.30
CA LYS A 7 -9.38 -23.63 9.13
C LYS A 7 -8.90 -24.11 7.77
N THR A 8 -9.78 -24.51 6.86
CA THR A 8 -9.39 -24.94 5.50
C THR A 8 -9.28 -23.77 4.49
N ALA A 9 -9.51 -22.53 4.92
CA ALA A 9 -9.49 -21.37 4.02
C ALA A 9 -8.10 -20.78 3.73
N TYR A 10 -7.05 -21.18 4.46
CA TYR A 10 -5.70 -20.58 4.34
C TYR A 10 -4.55 -21.56 4.13
N THR A 11 -4.81 -22.80 3.71
CA THR A 11 -3.74 -23.73 3.34
C THR A 11 -3.29 -23.45 1.91
N GLN A 12 -2.49 -22.40 1.71
CA GLN A 12 -1.57 -22.43 0.57
C GLN A 12 -0.58 -23.57 0.83
N PRO A 13 -0.33 -24.50 -0.11
CA PRO A 13 0.70 -25.51 0.07
C PRO A 13 2.06 -24.80 0.08
N ARG A 14 2.55 -24.49 1.30
CA ARG A 14 3.80 -23.79 1.60
C ARG A 14 5.01 -24.30 0.77
N PRO A 15 5.18 -25.60 0.47
CA PRO A 15 6.29 -26.07 -0.36
C PRO A 15 6.17 -25.64 -1.83
N GLY A 16 4.97 -25.75 -2.42
CA GLY A 16 4.75 -25.48 -3.84
C GLY A 16 4.95 -24.01 -4.20
N THR A 17 4.52 -23.10 -3.34
CA THR A 17 4.74 -21.65 -3.53
C THR A 17 6.22 -21.29 -3.44
N ILE A 18 6.98 -21.89 -2.52
CA ILE A 18 8.42 -21.65 -2.38
C ILE A 18 9.17 -22.16 -3.61
N ASN A 19 8.85 -23.37 -4.08
CA ASN A 19 9.47 -23.93 -5.29
C ASN A 19 9.14 -23.09 -6.52
N TYR A 20 7.89 -22.64 -6.65
CA TYR A 20 7.49 -21.73 -7.73
C TYR A 20 8.26 -20.41 -7.71
N ILE A 21 8.45 -19.81 -6.53
CA ILE A 21 9.24 -18.58 -6.38
C ILE A 21 10.72 -18.84 -6.70
N LYS A 22 11.29 -19.99 -6.31
CA LYS A 22 12.67 -20.36 -6.64
C LYS A 22 12.88 -20.55 -8.14
N GLU A 23 11.92 -21.17 -8.83
CA GLU A 23 12.02 -21.45 -10.27
C GLU A 23 11.69 -20.25 -11.16
N LYS A 24 10.67 -19.46 -10.82
CA LYS A 24 10.14 -18.37 -11.66
C LYS A 24 10.51 -16.97 -11.17
N GLY A 25 11.06 -16.86 -9.97
CA GLY A 25 11.45 -15.61 -9.36
C GLY A 25 10.35 -14.99 -8.47
N TYR A 26 10.81 -14.14 -7.55
CA TYR A 26 9.98 -13.51 -6.53
C TYR A 26 8.88 -12.61 -7.11
N HIS A 27 9.21 -11.72 -8.05
CA HIS A 27 8.26 -10.77 -8.62
C HIS A 27 7.13 -11.47 -9.38
N VAL A 28 7.42 -12.57 -10.08
CA VAL A 28 6.43 -13.38 -10.79
C VAL A 28 5.50 -14.07 -9.80
N GLY A 29 6.03 -14.65 -8.72
CA GLY A 29 5.24 -15.21 -7.63
C GLY A 29 4.33 -14.19 -6.95
N ARG A 30 4.86 -12.99 -6.70
CA ARG A 30 4.12 -11.87 -6.11
C ARG A 30 2.95 -11.42 -6.98
N ASN A 31 3.19 -11.26 -8.29
CA ASN A 31 2.16 -10.85 -9.26
C ASN A 31 1.08 -11.95 -9.43
N LYS A 32 1.50 -13.22 -9.54
CA LYS A 32 0.58 -14.37 -9.64
C LYS A 32 -0.40 -14.43 -8.47
N ASN A 33 0.09 -14.18 -7.26
CA ASN A 33 -0.72 -14.21 -6.04
C ASN A 33 -1.44 -12.88 -5.76
N LYS A 34 -1.33 -11.88 -6.65
CA LYS A 34 -1.85 -10.51 -6.47
C LYS A 34 -1.47 -9.91 -5.11
N TYR A 35 -0.30 -10.29 -4.62
CA TYR A 35 0.23 -9.86 -3.34
C TYR A 35 0.89 -8.49 -3.52
N GLY A 36 0.63 -7.53 -2.62
CA GLY A 36 1.18 -6.16 -2.72
C GLY A 36 0.16 -5.02 -2.75
N ARG A 37 -1.13 -5.29 -2.56
CA ARG A 37 -2.07 -4.17 -2.32
C ARG A 37 -1.73 -3.39 -1.06
N ARG A 38 -1.34 -4.10 0.02
CA ARG A 38 -0.97 -3.49 1.29
C ARG A 38 0.27 -2.61 1.19
N GLU A 39 1.35 -3.09 0.56
CA GLU A 39 2.56 -2.28 0.40
C GLU A 39 2.31 -1.01 -0.43
N ILE A 40 1.44 -1.09 -1.44
CA ILE A 40 1.09 0.08 -2.27
C ILE A 40 0.37 1.12 -1.41
N VAL A 41 -0.60 0.70 -0.60
CA VAL A 41 -1.31 1.60 0.32
C VAL A 41 -0.36 2.18 1.36
N GLU A 42 0.48 1.36 2.00
CA GLU A 42 1.45 1.81 3.00
C GLU A 42 2.43 2.83 2.39
N ASN A 43 2.93 2.58 1.18
CA ASN A 43 3.81 3.51 0.48
C ASN A 43 3.08 4.81 0.11
N THR A 44 1.82 4.75 -0.33
CA THR A 44 1.01 5.95 -0.61
C THR A 44 0.82 6.81 0.64
N ILE A 45 0.49 6.18 1.79
CA ILE A 45 0.35 6.88 3.06
C ILE A 45 1.69 7.45 3.55
N TYR A 46 2.79 6.71 3.37
CA TYR A 46 4.13 7.20 3.67
C TYR A 46 4.44 8.46 2.85
N ARG A 47 4.26 8.42 1.52
CA ARG A 47 4.47 9.56 0.63
C ARG A 47 3.58 10.75 0.99
N TYR A 48 2.31 10.51 1.30
CA TYR A 48 1.39 11.56 1.76
C TYR A 48 1.97 12.27 2.99
N LYS A 49 2.41 11.51 3.99
CA LYS A 49 2.95 12.06 5.24
C LYS A 49 4.28 12.79 5.07
N SER A 50 5.14 12.31 4.17
CA SER A 50 6.45 12.89 3.91
C SER A 50 6.39 14.16 3.05
N ILE A 51 5.47 14.22 2.07
CA ILE A 51 5.42 15.32 1.09
C ILE A 51 4.39 16.38 1.48
N ILE A 52 3.18 15.98 1.93
CA ILE A 52 2.08 16.90 2.21
C ILE A 52 2.10 17.32 3.68
N CYS A 53 1.75 16.40 4.58
CA CYS A 53 1.76 16.69 6.01
C CYS A 53 1.72 15.42 6.87
N THR A 54 2.33 15.49 8.05
CA THR A 54 2.27 14.40 9.04
C THR A 54 0.95 14.36 9.82
N LYS A 55 0.19 15.47 9.84
CA LYS A 55 -1.06 15.66 10.59
C LYS A 55 -2.00 16.61 9.84
N LEU A 56 -3.31 16.37 9.95
CA LEU A 56 -4.34 17.27 9.44
C LEU A 56 -4.43 18.53 10.30
N ARG A 57 -4.50 19.70 9.67
CA ARG A 57 -4.46 20.99 10.38
C ARG A 57 -5.83 21.42 10.86
N SER A 58 -6.89 21.05 10.13
CA SER A 58 -8.25 21.40 10.52
C SER A 58 -8.68 20.70 11.82
N ARG A 59 -9.48 21.38 12.64
CA ARG A 59 -10.15 20.80 13.82
C ARG A 59 -11.59 20.32 13.53
N LYS A 60 -12.13 20.65 12.35
CA LYS A 60 -13.45 20.21 11.90
C LYS A 60 -13.31 19.03 10.94
N TRP A 61 -14.16 18.02 11.11
CA TRP A 61 -14.12 16.77 10.34
C TRP A 61 -14.34 16.98 8.85
N ASP A 62 -15.35 17.77 8.46
CA ASP A 62 -15.63 18.07 7.04
C ASP A 62 -14.42 18.70 6.33
N ASN A 63 -13.75 19.61 7.02
CA ASN A 63 -12.55 20.25 6.51
C ASN A 63 -11.34 19.31 6.48
N GLN A 64 -11.25 18.35 7.40
CA GLN A 64 -10.22 17.30 7.38
C GLN A 64 -10.40 16.37 6.18
N ASP A 65 -11.65 16.01 5.85
CA ASP A 65 -11.96 15.19 4.68
C ASP A 65 -11.53 15.89 3.38
N ILE A 66 -11.89 17.17 3.20
CA ILE A 66 -11.45 17.97 2.05
C ILE A 66 -9.93 18.12 2.00
N GLU A 67 -9.26 18.35 3.14
CA GLU A 67 -7.80 18.43 3.25
C GLU A 67 -7.14 17.13 2.73
N THR A 68 -7.65 15.98 3.15
CA THR A 68 -7.15 14.68 2.68
C THR A 68 -7.38 14.44 1.21
N LEU A 69 -8.57 14.77 0.70
CA LEU A 69 -8.92 14.61 -0.71
C LEU A 69 -8.00 15.46 -1.60
N LEU A 70 -7.77 16.71 -1.22
CA LEU A 70 -6.89 17.63 -1.92
C LEU A 70 -5.44 17.16 -1.90
N GLY A 71 -4.96 16.67 -0.75
CA GLY A 71 -3.61 16.11 -0.62
C GLY A 71 -3.41 14.87 -1.52
N CYS A 72 -4.38 13.95 -1.54
CA CYS A 72 -4.36 12.78 -2.42
C CYS A 72 -4.35 13.18 -3.90
N HIS A 73 -5.20 14.13 -4.30
CA HIS A 73 -5.25 14.63 -5.68
C HIS A 73 -3.91 15.25 -6.11
N THR A 74 -3.29 16.04 -5.21
CA THR A 74 -1.98 16.64 -5.43
C THR A 74 -0.91 15.58 -5.60
N LEU A 75 -0.90 14.55 -4.74
CA LEU A 75 0.05 13.44 -4.82
C LEU A 75 -0.09 12.63 -6.11
N ASN A 76 -1.32 12.44 -6.60
CA ASN A 76 -1.59 11.79 -7.88
C ASN A 76 -1.07 12.64 -9.05
N LYS A 77 -1.29 13.96 -9.03
CA LYS A 77 -0.71 14.87 -10.03
C LYS A 77 0.82 14.83 -10.05
N MET A 78 1.46 14.88 -8.88
CA MET A 78 2.92 14.74 -8.76
C MET A 78 3.42 13.40 -9.34
N THR A 79 2.68 12.32 -9.12
CA THR A 79 3.04 11.00 -9.68
C THR A 79 2.95 10.99 -11.21
N ASN A 80 1.96 11.67 -11.80
CA ASN A 80 1.83 11.77 -13.25
C ASN A 80 2.87 12.70 -13.90
N LEU A 81 3.29 13.76 -13.21
CA LEU A 81 4.22 14.77 -13.75
C LEU A 81 5.70 14.41 -13.55
N GLY A 82 6.01 13.41 -12.71
CA GLY A 82 7.36 13.09 -12.27
C GLY A 82 7.53 13.45 -10.79
N MET A 83 7.98 12.48 -9.99
CA MET A 83 7.99 12.60 -8.54
C MET A 83 8.90 13.76 -8.07
N PRO A 84 8.45 14.59 -7.12
CA PRO A 84 9.27 15.67 -6.58
C PRO A 84 10.41 15.11 -5.74
N HIS A 85 11.60 15.68 -5.91
CA HIS A 85 12.76 15.38 -5.07
C HIS A 85 12.69 16.23 -3.81
N SER A 86 12.59 15.58 -2.65
CA SER A 86 12.69 16.27 -1.36
C SER A 86 14.16 16.52 -1.05
N VAL A 87 14.54 17.79 -0.89
CA VAL A 87 15.91 18.21 -0.55
C VAL A 87 15.91 18.75 0.86
N LYS A 88 16.83 18.25 1.70
CA LYS A 88 17.05 18.78 3.04
C LYS A 88 17.83 20.09 2.93
N LEU A 89 17.22 21.20 3.34
CA LEU A 89 17.93 22.47 3.50
C LEU A 89 18.84 22.34 4.73
N THR A 90 20.13 22.59 4.51
CA THR A 90 21.18 22.56 5.55
C THR A 90 21.57 23.99 5.87
#